data_AF-A0A2N2S3S8-F1
#
_entry.id   AF-A0A2N2S3S8-F1
#
_cell.length_a   1.000
_cell.length_b   1.000
_cell.length_c   1.000
_cell.angle_alpha   90.00
_cell.angle_beta   90.00
_cell.angle_gamma   90.00
#
_symmetry.space_group_name_H-M   'P 1'
#
loop_
_entity.id
_entity.type
_entity.pdbx_description
1 polymer ?
#
loop_
_entity_poly.entity_id
_entity_poly.type
_entity_poly.pdbx_seq_one_letter_code
_entity_poly.pdbx_strand_id
1 'polypeptide(L)'
;MKNYTAVALLVSGLSGFSGAASAAWNWDLSCGSFACSQTSSASQTSNPVGGPSVTVTGWSSATSGGGLTQGYIESWSGVGVQYVSSETSAPNHALDNNGHFESVLLDFGSAKVNLDAVNLGYTNNDSDFFVLAYTGTGAPSLGISSYASMTGWTLVGNYPNAGTGVEALNSGSIYSSFWLIGAGGFEAGVGVTSGDKDASGNWRGFRSSRYDYMKVASVSGTVKPTTPGGSVPEPGSLALAGLGVLGLIGMRRRKSER
;
A
#
# COMPACT_ATOMS: atom_id res chain seq x y z
N MET A 1 52.05 -21.40 50.87
CA MET A 1 51.21 -22.18 49.95
C MET A 1 50.12 -21.26 49.42
N LYS A 2 50.14 -21.00 48.11
CA LYS A 2 49.30 -20.01 47.41
C LYS A 2 48.08 -20.72 46.84
N ASN A 3 46.88 -20.29 47.19
CA ASN A 3 45.66 -20.72 46.51
C ASN A 3 44.99 -19.48 45.90
N TYR A 4 45.20 -19.28 44.59
CA TYR A 4 44.43 -18.32 43.79
C TYR A 4 43.27 -19.07 43.16
N THR A 5 42.05 -18.76 43.59
CA THR A 5 40.83 -19.29 42.98
C THR A 5 40.50 -18.44 41.75
N ALA A 6 40.72 -18.99 40.56
CA ALA A 6 40.33 -18.35 39.30
C ALA A 6 38.82 -18.53 39.08
N VAL A 7 38.08 -17.42 39.01
CA VAL A 7 36.69 -17.41 38.54
C VAL A 7 36.71 -17.24 37.02
N ALA A 8 36.40 -18.31 36.29
CA ALA A 8 36.22 -18.28 34.85
C ALA A 8 34.85 -17.65 34.53
N LEU A 9 34.84 -16.47 33.91
CA LEU A 9 33.64 -15.85 33.38
C LEU A 9 33.39 -16.41 31.97
N LEU A 10 32.45 -17.34 31.84
CA LEU A 10 31.93 -17.83 30.57
C LEU A 10 31.02 -16.74 29.96
N VAL A 11 31.51 -16.01 28.97
CA VAL A 11 30.67 -15.15 28.11
C VAL A 11 30.33 -15.96 26.86
N SER A 12 29.24 -16.73 26.94
CA SER A 12 28.68 -17.48 25.82
C SER A 12 27.56 -16.68 25.15
N GLY A 13 27.81 -16.24 23.92
CA GLY A 13 26.86 -16.21 22.81
C GLY A 13 25.59 -15.35 22.92
N LEU A 14 25.65 -14.14 22.38
CA LEU A 14 24.51 -13.56 21.65
C LEU A 14 25.02 -13.00 20.32
N SER A 15 25.21 -13.87 19.34
CA SER A 15 25.11 -13.48 17.93
C SER A 15 23.64 -13.18 17.65
N GLY A 16 23.22 -11.96 17.99
CA GLY A 16 21.90 -11.46 17.65
C GLY A 16 21.77 -11.41 16.13
N PHE A 17 20.84 -12.20 15.58
CA PHE A 17 20.35 -11.97 14.23
C PHE A 17 19.65 -10.61 14.24
N SER A 18 20.35 -9.55 13.83
CA SER A 18 19.71 -8.30 13.47
C SER A 18 19.02 -8.52 12.12
N GLY A 19 17.77 -8.97 12.17
CA GLY A 19 16.88 -8.83 11.01
C GLY A 19 16.81 -7.35 10.66
N ALA A 20 17.08 -6.99 9.40
CA ALA A 20 16.92 -5.62 8.93
C ALA A 20 15.46 -5.21 9.15
N ALA A 21 15.23 -4.19 9.97
CA ALA A 21 13.90 -3.61 10.14
C ALA A 21 13.52 -2.92 8.82
N SER A 22 12.42 -3.33 8.19
CA SER A 22 11.81 -2.55 7.11
C SER A 22 11.03 -1.39 7.73
N ALA A 23 11.26 -0.18 7.24
CA ALA A 23 10.46 0.97 7.65
C ALA A 23 9.06 0.86 7.03
N ALA A 24 8.03 1.03 7.85
CA ALA A 24 6.66 1.22 7.40
C ALA A 24 6.47 2.67 6.95
N TRP A 25 5.75 2.84 5.85
CA TRP A 25 5.48 4.11 5.19
C TRP A 25 3.98 4.30 5.01
N ASN A 26 3.56 5.56 5.04
CA ASN A 26 2.21 5.97 4.65
C ASN A 26 2.34 7.00 3.52
N TRP A 27 1.71 6.71 2.40
CA TRP A 27 1.60 7.61 1.27
C TRP A 27 0.22 8.23 1.29
N ASP A 28 0.17 9.50 1.66
CA ASP A 28 -1.05 10.31 1.60
C ASP A 28 -1.37 10.64 0.14
N LEU A 29 -2.56 10.26 -0.31
CA LEU A 29 -3.11 10.49 -1.65
C LEU A 29 -4.29 11.48 -1.60
N SER A 30 -4.53 12.06 -0.43
CA SER A 30 -5.59 13.02 -0.19
C SER A 30 -5.10 14.45 -0.35
N CYS A 31 -6.04 15.36 -0.09
CA CYS A 31 -5.81 16.78 0.03
C CYS A 31 -4.85 17.13 1.19
N GLY A 32 -3.56 17.08 0.90
CA GLY A 32 -2.48 17.31 1.86
C GLY A 32 -1.13 17.08 1.19
N SER A 33 -0.97 15.92 0.58
CA SER A 33 0.17 15.63 -0.29
C SER A 33 -0.12 15.87 -1.79
N PHE A 34 -1.38 15.83 -2.21
CA PHE A 34 -1.79 16.10 -3.59
C PHE A 34 -2.28 17.54 -3.75
N ALA A 35 -2.30 18.04 -4.98
CA ALA A 35 -2.78 19.38 -5.28
C ALA A 35 -4.26 19.48 -4.92
N CYS A 36 -4.56 20.19 -3.83
CA CYS A 36 -5.92 20.52 -3.43
C CYS A 36 -6.52 21.57 -4.36
N SER A 37 -7.04 21.11 -5.47
CA SER A 37 -8.05 21.80 -6.26
C SER A 37 -8.67 20.75 -7.15
N GLN A 38 -9.97 20.88 -7.41
CA GLN A 38 -10.82 20.07 -8.29
C GLN A 38 -10.36 20.17 -9.76
N THR A 39 -9.06 19.97 -9.98
CA THR A 39 -8.38 20.12 -11.26
C THR A 39 -7.89 18.73 -11.63
N SER A 40 -8.60 18.15 -12.59
CA SER A 40 -8.24 16.93 -13.27
C SER A 40 -6.75 16.93 -13.67
N SER A 41 -5.98 15.96 -13.19
CA SER A 41 -4.58 15.76 -13.57
C SER A 41 -4.36 14.38 -14.15
N ALA A 42 -3.50 14.25 -15.16
CA ALA A 42 -3.16 12.94 -15.73
C ALA A 42 -2.40 12.06 -14.72
N SER A 43 -1.70 12.68 -13.76
CA SER A 43 -1.02 12.03 -12.66
C SER A 43 -0.78 12.98 -11.48
N GLN A 44 -0.54 12.42 -10.29
CA GLN A 44 -0.09 13.16 -9.11
C GLN A 44 0.90 12.29 -8.31
N THR A 45 1.83 12.92 -7.60
CA THR A 45 2.90 12.20 -6.89
C THR A 45 2.93 12.59 -5.42
N SER A 46 2.90 11.59 -4.53
CA SER A 46 3.06 11.75 -3.09
C SER A 46 4.52 11.48 -2.75
N ASN A 47 5.13 12.41 -2.02
CA ASN A 47 6.57 12.41 -1.73
C ASN A 47 6.80 12.45 -0.20
N PRO A 48 6.59 11.33 0.52
CA PRO A 48 6.82 11.30 1.96
C PRO A 48 8.31 11.55 2.25
N VAL A 49 8.58 12.38 3.26
CA VAL A 49 9.95 12.74 3.64
C VAL A 49 10.73 11.49 4.04
N GLY A 50 11.84 11.22 3.34
CA GLY A 50 12.73 10.10 3.61
C GLY A 50 12.27 8.75 3.04
N GLY A 51 11.09 8.69 2.42
CA GLY A 51 10.53 7.48 1.80
C GLY A 51 10.56 7.54 0.28
N PRO A 52 10.25 6.42 -0.40
CA PRO A 52 10.08 6.45 -1.84
C PRO A 52 8.79 7.20 -2.19
N SER A 53 8.80 7.92 -3.31
CA SER A 53 7.61 8.55 -3.87
C SER A 53 6.64 7.51 -4.42
N VAL A 54 5.36 7.87 -4.50
CA VAL A 54 4.36 7.14 -5.28
C VAL A 54 3.70 8.07 -6.28
N THR A 55 3.73 7.71 -7.55
CA THR A 55 2.97 8.40 -8.60
C THR A 55 1.68 7.65 -8.86
N VAL A 56 0.58 8.38 -8.94
CA VAL A 56 -0.76 7.84 -9.12
C VAL A 56 -1.31 8.26 -10.47
N THR A 57 -1.88 7.32 -11.21
CA THR A 57 -2.60 7.54 -12.47
C THR A 57 -3.95 6.85 -12.43
N GLY A 58 -4.94 7.41 -13.12
CA GLY A 58 -6.30 6.88 -13.20
C GLY A 58 -6.51 6.10 -14.49
N TRP A 59 -7.22 4.99 -14.40
CA TRP A 59 -7.49 4.09 -15.52
C TRP A 59 -8.96 3.69 -15.52
N SER A 60 -9.55 3.63 -16.71
CA SER A 60 -10.96 3.30 -16.88
C SER A 60 -11.17 2.42 -18.11
N SER A 61 -12.19 1.56 -18.06
CA SER A 61 -12.70 0.85 -19.21
C SER A 61 -14.22 0.79 -19.20
N ALA A 62 -14.87 0.89 -20.37
CA ALA A 62 -16.32 0.77 -20.49
C ALA A 62 -16.85 -0.64 -20.21
N THR A 63 -16.01 -1.68 -20.32
CA THR A 63 -16.39 -3.07 -20.03
C THR A 63 -15.18 -3.86 -19.54
N SER A 64 -15.37 -4.99 -18.86
CA SER A 64 -14.25 -5.84 -18.39
C SER A 64 -13.40 -6.41 -19.55
N GLY A 65 -13.99 -6.53 -20.73
CA GLY A 65 -13.32 -6.93 -21.98
C GLY A 65 -12.82 -5.77 -22.85
N GLY A 66 -13.14 -4.52 -22.51
CA GLY A 66 -12.70 -3.33 -23.22
C GLY A 66 -11.27 -2.94 -22.83
N GLY A 67 -10.57 -2.26 -23.73
CA GLY A 67 -9.24 -1.73 -23.41
C GLY A 67 -9.29 -0.75 -22.24
N LEU A 68 -8.28 -0.77 -21.38
CA LEU A 68 -8.05 0.25 -20.39
C LEU A 68 -7.52 1.51 -21.05
N THR A 69 -8.01 2.64 -20.60
CA THR A 69 -7.59 3.96 -21.07
C THR A 69 -7.24 4.82 -19.87
N GLN A 70 -6.15 5.58 -19.98
CA GLN A 70 -5.75 6.48 -18.92
C GLN A 70 -6.73 7.66 -18.89
N GLY A 71 -7.34 7.89 -17.73
CA GLY A 71 -8.18 9.05 -17.45
C GLY A 71 -7.40 10.11 -16.67
N TYR A 72 -8.15 11.05 -16.10
CA TYR A 72 -7.62 11.99 -15.13
C TYR A 72 -7.88 11.47 -13.71
N ILE A 73 -7.14 12.00 -12.75
CA ILE A 73 -7.39 11.82 -11.33
C ILE A 73 -7.66 13.17 -10.67
N GLU A 74 -8.48 13.14 -9.63
CA GLU A 74 -8.74 14.27 -8.76
C GLU A 74 -8.72 13.83 -7.31
N SER A 75 -8.32 14.74 -6.42
CA SER A 75 -8.12 14.45 -5.00
C SER A 75 -8.92 15.38 -4.09
N TRP A 76 -9.65 14.77 -3.15
CA TRP A 76 -10.32 15.43 -2.02
C TRP A 76 -9.94 14.71 -0.72
N SER A 77 -10.90 14.09 -0.03
CA SER A 77 -10.62 13.16 1.07
C SER A 77 -9.87 11.89 0.62
N GLY A 78 -9.74 11.69 -0.69
CA GLY A 78 -8.83 10.76 -1.34
C GLY A 78 -8.83 10.99 -2.84
N VAL A 79 -8.04 10.19 -3.56
CA VAL A 79 -8.00 10.18 -5.02
C VAL A 79 -9.12 9.32 -5.60
N GLY A 80 -9.77 9.81 -6.65
CA GLY A 80 -10.64 9.02 -7.52
C GLY A 80 -10.33 9.28 -8.99
N VAL A 81 -11.04 8.60 -9.87
CA VAL A 81 -10.81 8.68 -11.33
C VAL A 81 -11.88 9.54 -11.96
N GLN A 82 -11.48 10.31 -12.96
CA GLN A 82 -12.38 11.05 -13.82
C GLN A 82 -12.13 10.59 -15.25
N TYR A 83 -12.98 9.70 -15.74
CA TYR A 83 -12.88 9.23 -17.12
C TYR A 83 -13.27 10.32 -18.14
N VAL A 84 -14.24 11.19 -17.82
CA VAL A 84 -14.64 12.32 -18.67
C VAL A 84 -14.56 13.64 -17.92
N SER A 85 -13.88 14.63 -18.51
CA SER A 85 -13.58 15.94 -17.89
C SER A 85 -14.81 16.82 -17.56
N SER A 86 -16.02 16.35 -17.85
CA SER A 86 -17.29 17.09 -17.69
C SER A 86 -18.15 16.62 -16.52
N GLU A 87 -17.68 15.67 -15.73
CA GLU A 87 -18.37 15.23 -14.52
C GLU A 87 -18.38 16.36 -13.48
N THR A 88 -19.56 16.80 -13.01
CA THR A 88 -19.70 17.99 -12.13
C THR A 88 -20.64 17.83 -10.92
N SER A 89 -21.24 16.65 -10.67
CA SER A 89 -22.23 16.43 -9.59
C SER A 89 -21.90 15.19 -8.75
N ALA A 90 -22.08 15.17 -7.43
CA ALA A 90 -21.77 13.97 -6.63
C ALA A 90 -22.52 12.70 -7.13
N PRO A 91 -21.93 11.50 -7.08
CA PRO A 91 -20.66 11.11 -6.45
C PRO A 91 -19.43 11.25 -7.36
N ASN A 92 -19.51 12.07 -8.41
CA ASN A 92 -18.49 12.17 -9.45
C ASN A 92 -17.05 12.25 -8.91
N HIS A 93 -16.15 11.70 -9.71
CA HIS A 93 -14.72 11.60 -9.45
C HIS A 93 -14.35 10.69 -8.27
N ALA A 94 -15.23 9.76 -7.89
CA ALA A 94 -14.84 8.57 -7.16
C ALA A 94 -14.23 7.56 -8.15
N LEU A 95 -13.46 6.59 -7.67
CA LEU A 95 -13.32 5.34 -8.43
C LEU A 95 -14.66 4.62 -8.38
N ASP A 96 -15.20 4.26 -9.54
CA ASP A 96 -16.44 3.50 -9.60
C ASP A 96 -16.48 2.34 -10.60
N ASN A 97 -17.53 1.55 -10.47
CA ASN A 97 -17.89 0.47 -11.38
C ASN A 97 -19.27 0.69 -12.05
N ASN A 98 -19.71 1.95 -12.16
CA ASN A 98 -21.00 2.32 -12.74
C ASN A 98 -20.84 2.87 -14.15
N GLY A 99 -21.19 2.06 -15.16
CA GLY A 99 -21.07 2.43 -16.57
C GLY A 99 -19.63 2.36 -17.10
N HIS A 100 -18.65 2.53 -16.22
CA HIS A 100 -17.24 2.26 -16.46
C HIS A 100 -16.65 1.48 -15.28
N PHE A 101 -15.48 0.88 -15.48
CA PHE A 101 -14.70 0.19 -14.45
C PHE A 101 -13.41 0.92 -14.22
N GLU A 102 -13.26 1.48 -13.03
CA GLU A 102 -12.17 2.40 -12.73
C GLU A 102 -11.18 1.85 -11.71
N SER A 103 -9.92 2.20 -11.93
CA SER A 103 -8.82 1.87 -11.04
C SER A 103 -7.77 2.96 -10.99
N VAL A 104 -7.03 3.02 -9.89
CA VAL A 104 -5.80 3.80 -9.78
C VAL A 104 -4.61 2.87 -9.83
N LEU A 105 -3.61 3.26 -10.61
CA LEU A 105 -2.29 2.65 -10.62
C LEU A 105 -1.37 3.46 -9.71
N LEU A 106 -0.80 2.78 -8.72
CA LEU A 106 0.27 3.28 -7.87
C LEU A 106 1.61 2.82 -8.43
N ASP A 107 2.48 3.77 -8.75
CA ASP A 107 3.83 3.55 -9.27
C ASP A 107 4.87 4.07 -8.27
N PHE A 108 5.59 3.14 -7.64
CA PHE A 108 6.68 3.41 -6.69
C PHE A 108 8.05 3.53 -7.36
N GLY A 109 8.09 3.65 -8.69
CA GLY A 109 9.30 3.69 -9.51
C GLY A 109 10.15 2.43 -9.32
N SER A 110 11.39 2.60 -8.89
CA SER A 110 12.30 1.46 -8.64
C SER A 110 12.07 0.79 -7.27
N ALA A 111 11.32 1.41 -6.36
CA ALA A 111 11.09 0.83 -5.04
C ALA A 111 10.16 -0.39 -5.14
N LYS A 112 10.42 -1.40 -4.31
CA LYS A 112 9.56 -2.57 -4.15
C LYS A 112 8.85 -2.42 -2.82
N VAL A 113 7.53 -2.28 -2.85
CA VAL A 113 6.69 -2.06 -1.67
C VAL A 113 5.79 -3.26 -1.47
N ASN A 114 5.67 -3.72 -0.23
CA ASN A 114 4.59 -4.59 0.21
C ASN A 114 3.52 -3.70 0.83
N LEU A 115 2.33 -3.63 0.22
CA LEU A 115 1.24 -2.81 0.75
C LEU A 115 0.50 -3.55 1.86
N ASP A 116 0.40 -2.92 3.02
CA ASP A 116 -0.24 -3.49 4.21
C ASP A 116 -1.68 -3.01 4.38
N ALA A 117 -2.02 -1.81 3.88
CA ALA A 117 -3.37 -1.27 4.03
C ALA A 117 -3.73 -0.26 2.93
N VAL A 118 -5.03 -0.13 2.69
CA VAL A 118 -5.65 0.93 1.89
C VAL A 118 -6.60 1.69 2.80
N ASN A 119 -6.53 3.02 2.80
CA ASN A 119 -7.45 3.86 3.54
C ASN A 119 -8.42 4.54 2.56
N LEU A 120 -9.72 4.37 2.75
CA LEU A 120 -10.75 5.01 1.94
C LEU A 120 -11.28 6.26 2.64
N GLY A 121 -11.17 7.41 1.99
CA GLY A 121 -11.58 8.71 2.54
C GLY A 121 -13.01 9.11 2.17
N TYR A 122 -13.64 8.37 1.28
CA TYR A 122 -15.02 8.56 0.85
C TYR A 122 -15.56 7.26 0.32
N THR A 123 -16.81 6.97 0.64
CA THR A 123 -17.61 5.93 -0.03
C THR A 123 -19.03 6.42 -0.29
N ASN A 124 -19.69 5.86 -1.29
CA ASN A 124 -21.12 6.06 -1.54
C ASN A 124 -21.76 4.79 -2.09
N ASN A 125 -22.97 4.46 -1.63
CA ASN A 125 -23.67 3.20 -1.89
C ASN A 125 -22.94 1.96 -1.36
N ASP A 126 -21.93 1.48 -2.07
CA ASP A 126 -21.11 0.33 -1.71
C ASP A 126 -19.61 0.66 -1.81
N SER A 127 -18.77 -0.25 -1.35
CA SER A 127 -17.32 -0.01 -1.18
C SER A 127 -16.49 -1.28 -1.29
N ASP A 128 -16.96 -2.22 -2.11
CA ASP A 128 -16.16 -3.34 -2.54
C ASP A 128 -15.01 -2.82 -3.42
N PHE A 129 -13.80 -3.34 -3.19
CA PHE A 129 -12.65 -3.05 -4.03
C PHE A 129 -11.73 -4.25 -4.18
N PHE A 130 -10.90 -4.20 -5.21
CA PHE A 130 -9.86 -5.21 -5.44
C PHE A 130 -8.48 -4.57 -5.47
N VAL A 131 -7.47 -5.38 -5.13
CA VAL A 131 -6.07 -4.98 -5.20
C VAL A 131 -5.29 -6.00 -6.02
N LEU A 132 -4.58 -5.53 -7.03
CA LEU A 132 -3.63 -6.32 -7.82
C LEU A 132 -2.21 -5.81 -7.58
N ALA A 133 -1.26 -6.73 -7.49
CA ALA A 133 0.17 -6.44 -7.50
C ALA A 133 0.76 -6.86 -8.85
N TYR A 134 1.56 -5.99 -9.48
CA TYR A 134 2.29 -6.39 -10.68
C TYR A 134 3.50 -7.24 -10.30
N THR A 135 3.53 -8.50 -10.71
CA THR A 135 4.60 -9.47 -10.49
C THR A 135 5.35 -9.82 -11.78
N GLY A 136 4.97 -9.21 -12.89
CA GLY A 136 5.65 -9.32 -14.17
C GLY A 136 7.01 -8.61 -14.23
N THR A 137 7.60 -8.59 -15.42
CA THR A 137 8.89 -7.97 -15.70
C THR A 137 8.72 -6.56 -16.28
N GLY A 138 9.56 -5.62 -15.84
CA GLY A 138 9.48 -4.23 -16.31
C GLY A 138 8.30 -3.45 -15.75
N ALA A 139 7.83 -2.46 -16.51
CA ALA A 139 6.64 -1.68 -16.18
C ALA A 139 5.40 -2.31 -16.85
N PRO A 140 4.22 -2.32 -16.19
CA PRO A 140 3.00 -2.84 -16.77
C PRO A 140 2.54 -2.00 -17.98
N SER A 141 1.95 -2.66 -18.99
CA SER A 141 1.28 -1.99 -20.11
C SER A 141 -0.23 -2.10 -19.92
N LEU A 142 -0.87 -1.04 -19.43
CA LEU A 142 -2.31 -1.02 -19.20
C LEU A 142 -3.10 -0.58 -20.45
N GLY A 143 -2.62 0.43 -21.20
CA GLY A 143 -3.37 1.09 -22.28
C GLY A 143 -3.78 0.26 -23.50
N ILE A 144 -3.42 -1.03 -23.54
CA ILE A 144 -3.74 -1.96 -24.64
C ILE A 144 -4.54 -3.17 -24.11
N SER A 145 -4.50 -3.42 -22.79
CA SER A 145 -5.10 -4.59 -22.17
C SER A 145 -6.48 -4.26 -21.61
N SER A 146 -7.35 -5.26 -21.58
CA SER A 146 -8.59 -5.22 -20.79
C SER A 146 -8.35 -5.83 -19.42
N TYR A 147 -9.20 -5.52 -18.43
CA TYR A 147 -9.11 -6.16 -17.10
C TYR A 147 -9.08 -7.69 -17.20
N ALA A 148 -9.85 -8.28 -18.13
CA ALA A 148 -9.88 -9.73 -18.37
C ALA A 148 -8.60 -10.30 -18.98
N SER A 149 -7.81 -9.48 -19.70
CA SER A 149 -6.63 -9.91 -20.46
C SER A 149 -5.30 -9.37 -19.93
N MET A 150 -5.31 -8.66 -18.79
CA MET A 150 -4.08 -8.17 -18.16
C MET A 150 -3.18 -9.34 -17.73
N THR A 151 -1.90 -9.26 -18.08
CA THR A 151 -0.89 -10.27 -17.73
C THR A 151 0.16 -9.69 -16.79
N GLY A 152 0.81 -10.55 -16.00
CA GLY A 152 1.80 -10.13 -15.01
C GLY A 152 1.19 -9.50 -13.75
N TRP A 153 -0.13 -9.56 -13.58
CA TRP A 153 -0.83 -9.11 -12.38
C TRP A 153 -1.25 -10.29 -11.51
N THR A 154 -1.06 -10.14 -10.21
CA THR A 154 -1.49 -11.11 -9.20
C THR A 154 -2.56 -10.47 -8.32
N LEU A 155 -3.71 -11.13 -8.21
CA LEU A 155 -4.76 -10.71 -7.29
C LEU A 155 -4.27 -10.89 -5.85
N VAL A 156 -4.26 -9.79 -5.11
CA VAL A 156 -3.92 -9.76 -3.68
C VAL A 156 -5.17 -10.07 -2.86
N GLY A 157 -6.30 -9.46 -3.23
CA GLY A 157 -7.58 -9.73 -2.59
C GLY A 157 -8.72 -8.93 -3.20
N ASN A 158 -9.94 -9.42 -2.92
CA ASN A 158 -11.18 -8.67 -3.01
C ASN A 158 -11.60 -8.32 -1.58
N TYR A 159 -11.93 -7.07 -1.33
CA TYR A 159 -12.19 -6.50 -0.02
C TYR A 159 -13.63 -5.97 -0.01
N PRO A 160 -14.58 -6.76 0.51
CA PRO A 160 -15.97 -6.37 0.46
C PRO A 160 -16.31 -5.37 1.56
N ASN A 161 -17.16 -4.39 1.25
CA ASN A 161 -17.84 -3.51 2.20
C ASN A 161 -16.87 -2.77 3.13
N ALA A 162 -15.73 -2.32 2.60
CA ALA A 162 -14.67 -1.72 3.40
C ALA A 162 -15.08 -0.43 4.12
N GLY A 163 -16.05 0.31 3.56
CA GLY A 163 -16.49 1.59 4.08
C GLY A 163 -15.38 2.64 4.06
N THR A 164 -15.54 3.71 4.82
CA THR A 164 -14.47 4.70 5.02
C THR A 164 -13.56 4.29 6.17
N GLY A 165 -12.25 4.52 6.01
CA GLY A 165 -11.23 4.15 6.98
C GLY A 165 -10.23 3.14 6.40
N VAL A 166 -9.40 2.60 7.30
CA VAL A 166 -8.29 1.72 6.95
C VAL A 166 -8.78 0.28 6.81
N GLU A 167 -8.59 -0.29 5.63
CA GLU A 167 -8.77 -1.69 5.32
C GLU A 167 -7.41 -2.38 5.22
N ALA A 168 -7.21 -3.44 6.01
CA ALA A 168 -5.96 -4.19 6.02
C ALA A 168 -5.88 -5.12 4.81
N LEU A 169 -4.75 -5.11 4.11
CA LEU A 169 -4.50 -5.97 2.96
C LEU A 169 -3.86 -7.29 3.38
N ASN A 170 -4.20 -8.34 2.65
CA ASN A 170 -3.59 -9.67 2.80
C ASN A 170 -2.44 -9.89 1.81
N SER A 171 -1.56 -8.90 1.66
CA SER A 171 -0.45 -8.92 0.69
C SER A 171 0.61 -10.00 0.93
N GLY A 172 0.64 -10.59 2.13
CA GLY A 172 1.58 -11.66 2.46
C GLY A 172 3.02 -11.22 2.26
N SER A 173 3.78 -11.93 1.41
CA SER A 173 5.17 -11.60 1.07
C SER A 173 5.33 -10.94 -0.31
N ILE A 174 4.24 -10.45 -0.91
CA ILE A 174 4.25 -9.83 -2.23
C ILE A 174 4.84 -8.42 -2.14
N TYR A 175 5.93 -8.20 -2.86
CA TYR A 175 6.49 -6.88 -3.07
C TYR A 175 6.35 -6.48 -4.55
N SER A 176 5.76 -5.32 -4.80
CA SER A 176 5.66 -4.77 -6.15
C SER A 176 6.05 -3.29 -6.20
N SER A 177 6.47 -2.86 -7.39
CA SER A 177 6.62 -1.44 -7.72
C SER A 177 5.33 -0.85 -8.25
N PHE A 178 4.38 -1.69 -8.65
CA PHE A 178 3.13 -1.27 -9.25
C PHE A 178 1.95 -2.00 -8.61
N TRP A 179 0.99 -1.24 -8.13
CA TRP A 179 -0.23 -1.75 -7.51
C TRP A 179 -1.44 -1.13 -8.18
N LEU A 180 -2.44 -1.94 -8.50
CA LEU A 180 -3.69 -1.49 -9.09
C LEU A 180 -4.79 -1.66 -8.04
N ILE A 181 -5.52 -0.58 -7.75
CA ILE A 181 -6.66 -0.60 -6.84
C ILE A 181 -7.88 -0.17 -7.64
N GLY A 182 -8.91 -1.01 -7.73
CA GLY A 182 -10.10 -0.72 -8.51
C GLY A 182 -11.40 -1.01 -7.76
N ALA A 183 -12.48 -0.38 -8.23
CA ALA A 183 -13.81 -0.52 -7.65
C ALA A 183 -14.46 -1.87 -8.03
N GLY A 184 -15.20 -2.46 -7.08
CA GLY A 184 -15.81 -3.78 -7.21
C GLY A 184 -14.87 -4.93 -6.88
N GLY A 185 -15.14 -6.09 -7.49
CA GLY A 185 -14.31 -7.28 -7.37
C GLY A 185 -13.48 -7.53 -8.62
N PHE A 186 -12.58 -8.51 -8.55
CA PHE A 186 -11.78 -8.97 -9.66
C PHE A 186 -11.67 -10.49 -9.67
N GLU A 187 -11.77 -11.07 -10.87
CA GLU A 187 -11.46 -12.47 -11.14
C GLU A 187 -10.58 -12.60 -12.38
N ALA A 188 -9.47 -13.33 -12.26
CA ALA A 188 -8.53 -13.52 -13.36
C ALA A 188 -9.21 -14.21 -14.55
N GLY A 189 -8.99 -13.68 -15.76
CA GLY A 189 -9.63 -14.16 -16.98
C GLY A 189 -11.07 -13.67 -17.19
N VAL A 190 -11.69 -13.07 -16.17
CA VAL A 190 -13.03 -12.46 -16.24
C VAL A 190 -12.93 -10.92 -16.21
N GLY A 191 -12.04 -10.38 -15.37
CA GLY A 191 -11.87 -8.94 -15.15
C GLY A 191 -12.65 -8.46 -13.94
N VAL A 192 -13.17 -7.22 -14.02
CA VAL A 192 -13.91 -6.59 -12.91
C VAL A 192 -15.29 -7.23 -12.75
N THR A 193 -15.67 -7.46 -11.50
CA THR A 193 -16.94 -8.03 -11.04
C THR A 193 -17.58 -7.08 -10.03
N SER A 194 -18.79 -7.40 -9.55
CA SER A 194 -19.49 -6.55 -8.58
C SER A 194 -18.88 -6.55 -7.18
N GLY A 195 -17.89 -7.40 -6.87
CA GLY A 195 -17.40 -7.57 -5.48
C GLY A 195 -18.32 -8.42 -4.60
N ASP A 196 -19.59 -8.49 -4.99
CA ASP A 196 -20.64 -9.24 -4.34
C ASP A 196 -20.84 -10.67 -4.88
N LYS A 197 -20.89 -11.66 -3.97
CA LYS A 197 -21.28 -13.03 -4.31
C LYS A 197 -22.68 -13.41 -3.80
N ASP A 198 -23.36 -14.26 -4.54
CA ASP A 198 -24.59 -14.93 -4.07
C ASP A 198 -24.25 -16.09 -3.12
N ALA A 199 -25.28 -16.71 -2.54
CA ALA A 199 -25.11 -17.84 -1.61
C ALA A 199 -24.46 -19.08 -2.28
N SER A 200 -24.46 -19.13 -3.61
CA SER A 200 -23.85 -20.19 -4.41
C SER A 200 -22.41 -19.85 -4.84
N GLY A 201 -21.90 -18.67 -4.45
CA GLY A 201 -20.55 -18.22 -4.76
C GLY A 201 -20.38 -17.57 -6.14
N ASN A 202 -21.47 -17.31 -6.86
CA ASN A 202 -21.43 -16.61 -8.15
C ASN A 202 -21.42 -15.10 -7.95
N TRP A 203 -20.71 -14.38 -8.82
CA TRP A 203 -20.79 -12.93 -8.85
C TRP A 203 -22.20 -12.45 -9.17
N ARG A 204 -22.67 -11.49 -8.39
CA ARG A 204 -23.94 -10.83 -8.68
C ARG A 204 -23.76 -9.86 -9.83
N GLY A 205 -24.82 -9.63 -10.60
CA GLY A 205 -24.79 -8.58 -11.63
C GLY A 205 -24.74 -7.18 -11.01
N PHE A 206 -24.09 -6.25 -11.70
CA PHE A 206 -24.07 -4.83 -11.33
C PHE A 206 -25.49 -4.25 -11.31
N ARG A 207 -25.84 -3.57 -10.22
CA ARG A 207 -27.14 -2.91 -10.02
C ARG A 207 -26.91 -1.59 -9.28
N SER A 208 -27.80 -0.62 -9.45
CA SER A 208 -27.66 0.73 -8.90
C SER A 208 -27.32 0.80 -7.41
N SER A 209 -27.85 -0.11 -6.59
CA SER A 209 -27.60 -0.18 -5.16
C SER A 209 -26.32 -0.94 -4.76
N ARG A 210 -25.53 -1.39 -5.73
CA ARG A 210 -24.31 -2.22 -5.59
C ARG A 210 -23.17 -1.68 -6.46
N TYR A 211 -23.29 -0.42 -6.87
CA TYR A 211 -22.17 0.24 -7.50
C TYR A 211 -21.29 0.78 -6.39
N ASP A 212 -20.02 0.53 -6.54
CA ASP A 212 -18.99 0.97 -5.62
C ASP A 212 -18.55 2.36 -6.04
N TYR A 213 -18.49 3.27 -5.09
CA TYR A 213 -17.92 4.60 -5.31
C TYR A 213 -16.98 4.88 -4.16
N MET A 214 -15.68 4.98 -4.41
CA MET A 214 -14.70 5.21 -3.36
C MET A 214 -13.63 6.21 -3.74
N LYS A 215 -12.99 6.82 -2.74
CA LYS A 215 -11.76 7.61 -2.94
C LYS A 215 -10.66 7.07 -2.04
N VAL A 216 -9.50 6.76 -2.62
CA VAL A 216 -8.36 6.23 -1.88
C VAL A 216 -7.63 7.40 -1.19
N ALA A 217 -7.74 7.49 0.13
CA ALA A 217 -7.12 8.54 0.94
C ALA A 217 -5.63 8.33 1.11
N SER A 218 -5.23 7.11 1.42
CA SER A 218 -3.82 6.76 1.58
C SER A 218 -3.60 5.28 1.36
N VAL A 219 -2.35 4.91 1.12
CA VAL A 219 -1.90 3.53 1.24
C VAL A 219 -0.73 3.47 2.20
N SER A 220 -0.59 2.35 2.90
CA SER A 220 0.55 2.10 3.77
C SER A 220 1.20 0.77 3.45
N GLY A 221 2.48 0.67 3.75
CA GLY A 221 3.24 -0.52 3.41
C GLY A 221 4.69 -0.44 3.86
N THR A 222 5.41 -1.54 3.64
CA THR A 222 6.84 -1.62 3.92
C THR A 222 7.65 -1.66 2.63
N VAL A 223 8.74 -0.91 2.60
CA VAL A 223 9.68 -0.96 1.47
C VAL A 223 10.60 -2.16 1.66
N LYS A 224 10.78 -2.94 0.60
CA LYS A 224 11.69 -4.08 0.58
C LYS A 224 13.08 -3.60 0.99
N PRO A 225 13.67 -4.17 2.05
CA PRO A 225 15.03 -3.81 2.44
C PRO A 225 15.99 -4.08 1.29
N THR A 226 16.73 -3.07 0.87
CA THR A 226 17.87 -3.23 -0.03
C THR A 226 19.08 -3.59 0.82
N THR A 227 19.38 -4.87 1.06
CA THR A 227 20.59 -5.20 1.84
C THR A 227 21.29 -6.46 1.35
N PRO A 228 22.64 -6.47 1.44
CA PRO A 228 23.29 -6.83 2.70
C PRO A 228 24.34 -5.80 3.18
N GLY A 229 24.07 -5.11 4.30
CA GLY A 229 25.07 -4.37 5.11
C GLY A 229 25.08 -2.84 4.99
N GLY A 230 24.76 -2.15 6.09
CA GLY A 230 24.99 -0.70 6.33
C GLY A 230 24.05 0.21 5.54
N SER A 231 23.17 1.01 6.12
CA SER A 231 23.22 1.77 7.36
C SER A 231 21.77 2.06 7.73
N VAL A 232 21.26 1.40 8.77
CA VAL A 232 19.95 1.73 9.33
C VAL A 232 20.19 2.92 10.27
N PRO A 233 19.34 3.96 10.27
CA PRO A 233 19.26 4.85 11.41
C PRO A 233 19.05 3.99 12.66
N GLU A 234 19.77 4.25 13.75
CA GLU A 234 19.57 3.57 15.03
C GLU A 234 18.82 4.49 16.02
N PRO A 235 17.51 4.77 15.88
CA PRO A 235 16.82 5.62 16.87
C PRO A 235 16.66 4.99 18.26
N GLY A 236 17.03 3.72 18.49
CA GLY A 236 16.82 3.05 19.78
C GLY A 236 18.02 2.25 20.29
N SER A 237 18.78 1.60 19.40
CA SER A 237 19.85 0.68 19.80
C SER A 237 21.06 1.40 20.39
N LEU A 238 21.45 2.57 19.87
CA LEU A 238 22.47 3.43 20.48
C LEU A 238 22.03 4.01 21.82
N ALA A 239 20.75 4.40 21.93
CA ALA A 239 20.21 4.88 23.19
C ALA A 239 20.24 3.77 24.25
N LEU A 240 19.85 2.54 23.90
CA LEU A 240 19.87 1.40 24.82
C LEU A 240 21.29 0.92 25.14
N ALA A 241 22.19 0.88 24.15
CA ALA A 241 23.61 0.58 24.37
C ALA A 241 24.27 1.66 25.26
N GLY A 242 23.97 2.94 25.02
CA GLY A 242 24.42 4.06 25.84
C GLY A 242 23.90 3.98 27.28
N LEU A 243 22.62 3.67 27.46
CA LEU A 243 22.03 3.44 28.79
C LEU A 243 22.63 2.21 29.48
N GLY A 244 22.94 1.15 28.75
CA GLY A 244 23.63 -0.04 29.26
C GLY A 244 25.04 0.27 29.77
N VAL A 245 25.82 1.03 29.00
CA VAL A 245 27.17 1.48 29.40
C VAL A 245 27.11 2.42 30.61
N LEU A 246 26.18 3.36 30.64
CA LEU A 246 25.98 4.25 31.79
C LEU A 246 25.54 3.47 33.05
N GLY A 247 24.68 2.46 32.89
CA GLY A 247 24.29 1.54 33.96
C GLY A 247 25.48 0.77 34.53
N LEU A 248 26.37 0.27 33.67
CA LEU A 248 27.61 -0.43 34.07
C LEU A 248 28.59 0.49 34.82
N ILE A 249 28.72 1.75 34.41
CA ILE A 249 29.53 2.76 35.10
C ILE A 249 28.92 3.08 36.48
N GLY A 250 27.60 3.22 36.57
CA GLY A 250 26.88 3.44 37.83
C GLY A 250 27.05 2.29 38.83
N MET A 251 27.01 1.04 38.37
CA MET A 251 27.21 -0.13 39.22
C MET A 251 28.64 -0.28 39.73
N ARG A 252 29.65 0.15 38.96
CA ARG A 252 31.05 0.16 39.42
C ARG A 252 31.31 1.14 40.56
N ARG A 253 30.66 2.32 40.56
CA ARG A 253 30.85 3.33 41.62
C ARG A 253 30.28 2.87 42.96
N ARG A 254 29.19 2.09 42.97
CA ARG A 254 28.62 1.52 44.22
C ARG A 254 29.46 0.43 44.87
N LYS A 255 30.43 -0.15 44.16
CA LYS A 255 31.31 -1.20 44.70
C LYS A 255 32.57 -0.64 45.38
N SER A 256 32.82 0.66 45.29
CA SER A 256 33.98 1.33 45.89
C SER A 256 33.68 2.01 47.24
N GLU A 257 32.43 1.95 47.72
CA GLU A 257 31.98 2.54 49.00
C GLU A 257 31.63 1.48 50.07
N ARG A 258 32.21 0.27 49.98
CA ARG A 258 32.18 -0.73 51.05
C ARG A 258 33.56 -1.30 51.32
#